data_AF-A0A521K6Y3-F1
#
_entry.id   AF-A0A521K6Y3-F1
#
_cell.length_a   1.000
_cell.length_b   1.000
_cell.length_c   1.000
_cell.angle_alpha   90.00
_cell.angle_beta   90.00
_cell.angle_gamma   90.00
#
_symmetry.space_group_name_H-M   'P 1'
#
loop_
_entity.id
_entity.type
_entity.pdbx_description
1 polymer ?
#
loop_
_entity_poly.entity_id
_entity_poly.type
_entity_poly.pdbx_seq_one_letter_code
_entity_poly.pdbx_strand_id
1 'polypeptide(L)'
;MIHELLNGNGCPAVTSDLWHVVHARWSPELADEMPFERTIVSEHRTERAGLLAAKVFAAEMRQRGDARSGEKRDQLFLRRPGCVTRKFGPRVNVRLR
;
A
#
# COMPACT_ATOMS: atom_id res chain seq x y z
N MET A 1 -9.23 13.81 1.04
CA MET A 1 -10.25 14.34 0.13
C MET A 1 -9.65 14.17 -1.25
N ILE A 2 -10.40 13.65 -2.22
CA ILE A 2 -9.90 13.55 -3.58
C ILE A 2 -10.00 14.95 -4.19
N HIS A 3 -8.88 15.47 -4.64
CA HIS A 3 -8.76 16.77 -5.29
C HIS A 3 -8.45 16.56 -6.76
N GLU A 4 -9.32 17.06 -7.63
CA GLU A 4 -9.00 17.24 -9.04
C GLU A 4 -8.20 18.54 -9.17
N LEU A 5 -6.94 18.41 -9.58
CA LEU A 5 -6.03 19.53 -9.81
C LEU A 5 -5.50 19.45 -11.23
N LEU A 6 -4.99 20.54 -11.78
CA LEU A 6 -4.18 20.48 -12.99
C LEU A 6 -2.72 20.26 -12.60
N ASN A 7 -2.02 19.34 -13.26
CA ASN A 7 -0.58 19.14 -13.07
C ASN A 7 0.22 20.30 -13.71
N GLY A 8 1.55 20.28 -13.58
CA GLY A 8 2.44 21.30 -14.16
C GLY A 8 2.36 21.44 -15.69
N ASN A 9 1.72 20.49 -16.38
CA ASN A 9 1.48 20.51 -17.82
C ASN A 9 0.03 20.88 -18.18
N GLY A 10 -0.77 21.32 -17.20
CA GLY A 10 -2.18 21.69 -17.41
C GLY A 10 -3.13 20.50 -17.61
N CYS A 11 -2.70 19.26 -17.33
CA CYS A 11 -3.56 18.09 -17.45
C CYS A 11 -4.29 17.81 -16.13
N PRO A 12 -5.55 17.35 -16.16
CA PRO A 12 -6.26 16.88 -14.97
C PRO A 12 -5.46 15.78 -14.26
N ALA A 13 -5.27 15.96 -12.96
CA ALA A 13 -4.56 15.08 -12.07
C ALA A 13 -5.40 14.92 -10.80
N VAL A 14 -5.73 13.67 -10.50
CA VAL A 14 -6.41 13.31 -9.27
C VAL A 14 -5.34 13.16 -8.19
N THR A 15 -5.38 14.03 -7.19
CA THR A 15 -4.49 13.99 -6.03
C THR A 15 -5.31 13.70 -4.78
N SER A 16 -4.70 13.08 -3.79
CA SER A 16 -5.32 12.89 -2.48
C SER A 16 -4.34 13.33 -1.42
N ASP A 17 -4.82 14.09 -0.44
CA ASP A 17 -4.05 14.56 0.71
C ASP A 17 -4.04 13.53 1.86
N LEU A 18 -4.71 12.39 1.65
CA LEU A 18 -4.93 11.33 2.63
C LEU A 18 -3.76 10.34 2.67
N TRP A 19 -3.71 9.61 3.78
CA TRP A 19 -2.86 8.44 3.94
C TRP A 19 -3.48 7.26 3.20
N HIS A 20 -2.75 6.71 2.25
CA HIS A 20 -3.14 5.54 1.47
C HIS A 20 -2.52 4.29 2.05
N VAL A 21 -3.35 3.28 2.31
CA VAL A 21 -2.87 1.90 2.46
C VAL A 21 -2.74 1.32 1.07
N VAL A 22 -1.53 0.89 0.71
CA VAL A 22 -1.23 0.32 -0.59
C VAL A 22 -0.88 -1.14 -0.43
N HIS A 23 -1.57 -1.99 -1.19
CA HIS A 23 -1.25 -3.39 -1.38
C HIS A 23 -0.41 -3.53 -2.64
N ALA A 24 0.80 -4.03 -2.46
CA ALA A 24 1.69 -4.43 -3.55
C ALA A 24 1.58 -5.95 -3.69
N ARG A 25 0.76 -6.40 -4.63
CA ARG A 25 0.58 -7.81 -4.95
C ARG A 25 1.73 -8.29 -5.83
N TRP A 26 2.38 -9.37 -5.46
CA TRP A 26 3.43 -9.92 -6.31
C TRP A 26 2.83 -10.49 -7.60
N SER A 27 3.32 -10.03 -8.75
CA SER A 27 2.90 -10.52 -10.07
C SER A 27 4.10 -11.06 -10.85
N PRO A 28 4.10 -12.36 -11.22
CA PRO A 28 5.16 -12.95 -12.04
C PRO A 28 5.25 -12.33 -13.44
N GLU A 29 4.14 -11.78 -13.93
CA GLU A 29 4.03 -11.21 -15.28
C GLU A 29 4.75 -9.86 -15.41
N LEU A 30 5.08 -9.22 -14.27
CA LEU A 30 5.73 -7.90 -14.20
C LEU A 30 7.22 -8.00 -13.80
N ALA A 31 7.82 -9.18 -13.89
CA ALA A 31 9.11 -9.50 -13.29
C ALA A 31 10.30 -8.66 -13.80
N ASP A 32 10.23 -8.14 -15.02
CA ASP A 32 11.37 -7.45 -15.66
C ASP A 32 11.53 -5.97 -15.25
N GLU A 33 10.48 -5.30 -14.75
CA GLU A 33 10.52 -3.86 -14.43
C GLU A 33 10.11 -3.53 -12.99
N MET A 34 9.12 -4.23 -12.43
CA MET A 34 8.70 -4.11 -11.04
C MET A 34 7.73 -5.24 -10.72
N PRO A 35 8.13 -6.29 -9.95
CA PRO A 35 7.32 -7.51 -9.79
C PRO A 35 6.09 -7.34 -8.89
N PHE A 36 5.59 -6.12 -8.73
CA PHE A 36 4.48 -5.78 -7.85
C PHE A 36 3.45 -4.91 -8.54
N GLU A 37 2.24 -5.43 -8.65
CA GLU A 37 1.06 -4.64 -8.97
C GLU A 37 0.64 -3.87 -7.71
N ARG A 38 0.53 -2.54 -7.81
CA ARG A 38 0.24 -1.67 -6.65
C ARG A 38 -1.17 -1.11 -6.73
N THR A 39 -1.95 -1.39 -5.70
CA THR A 39 -3.34 -0.94 -5.60
C THR A 39 -3.57 -0.21 -4.28
N ILE A 40 -4.25 0.92 -4.30
CA ILE A 40 -4.71 1.60 -3.09
C ILE A 40 -5.94 0.83 -2.57
N VAL A 41 -5.86 0.28 -1.36
CA VAL A 41 -6.96 -0.49 -0.76
C VAL A 41 -7.81 0.33 0.19
N SER A 42 -7.27 1.44 0.73
CA SER A 42 -8.05 2.41 1.51
C SER A 42 -7.31 3.73 1.68
N GLU A 43 -8.08 4.79 1.97
CA GLU A 43 -7.58 6.13 2.23
C GLU A 43 -8.03 6.65 3.61
N HIS A 44 -7.16 7.38 4.31
CA HIS A 44 -7.37 7.76 5.71
C HIS A 44 -6.89 9.18 5.99
N ARG A 45 -7.66 9.93 6.79
CA ARG A 45 -7.27 11.31 7.19
C ARG A 45 -6.01 11.37 8.03
N THR A 46 -5.70 10.32 8.79
CA THR A 46 -4.56 10.29 9.71
C THR A 46 -3.70 9.04 9.52
N GLU A 47 -2.42 9.17 9.84
CA GLU A 47 -1.46 8.05 9.79
C GLU A 47 -1.92 6.90 10.66
N ARG A 48 -2.40 7.21 11.87
CA ARG A 48 -2.90 6.23 12.84
C ARG A 48 -4.07 5.43 12.29
N ALA A 49 -5.03 6.08 11.63
CA ALA A 49 -6.16 5.39 11.01
C ALA A 49 -5.69 4.48 9.86
N GLY A 50 -4.78 4.96 9.01
CA GLY A 50 -4.17 4.15 7.95
C GLY A 50 -3.40 2.93 8.48
N LEU A 51 -2.66 3.09 9.57
CA LEU A 51 -1.96 1.97 10.22
C LEU A 51 -2.90 0.91 10.79
N LEU A 52 -4.01 1.34 11.41
CA LEU A 52 -5.03 0.41 11.91
C LEU A 52 -5.67 -0.36 10.76
N ALA A 53 -6.05 0.34 9.69
CA ALA A 53 -6.62 -0.30 8.49
C ALA A 53 -5.64 -1.26 7.82
N ALA A 54 -4.35 -0.90 7.71
CA ALA A 54 -3.33 -1.79 7.18
C ALA A 54 -3.17 -3.08 8.01
N LYS A 55 -3.27 -2.98 9.35
CA LYS A 55 -3.25 -4.15 10.24
C LYS A 55 -4.47 -5.06 10.05
N VAL A 56 -5.66 -4.47 9.94
CA VAL A 56 -6.90 -5.22 9.69
C VAL A 56 -6.82 -5.93 8.34
N PHE A 57 -6.45 -5.22 7.28
CA PHE A 57 -6.30 -5.80 5.94
C PHE A 57 -5.24 -6.90 5.90
N ALA A 58 -4.11 -6.72 6.61
CA ALA A 58 -3.10 -7.77 6.74
C ALA A 58 -3.63 -9.04 7.44
N ALA A 59 -4.52 -8.89 8.43
CA ALA A 59 -5.16 -10.02 9.09
C ALA A 59 -6.14 -10.73 8.15
N GLU A 60 -6.93 -9.99 7.38
CA GLU A 60 -7.87 -10.54 6.39
C GLU A 60 -7.15 -11.34 5.30
N MET A 61 -6.05 -10.83 4.75
CA MET A 61 -5.25 -11.58 3.76
C MET A 61 -4.71 -12.89 4.33
N ARG A 62 -4.32 -12.91 5.61
CA ARG A 62 -3.87 -14.15 6.26
C ARG A 62 -5.01 -15.16 6.39
N GLN A 63 -6.21 -14.71 6.72
CA GLN A 63 -7.39 -15.58 6.83
C GLN A 63 -7.80 -16.17 5.49
N ARG A 64 -7.63 -15.44 4.38
CA ARG A 64 -7.95 -15.91 3.02
C ARG A 64 -6.96 -16.94 2.48
N GLY A 65 -5.81 -17.16 3.14
CA GLY A 65 -4.77 -18.06 2.65
C GLY A 65 -3.93 -17.48 1.51
N ASP A 66 -4.13 -16.21 1.14
CA ASP A 66 -3.40 -15.51 0.07
C ASP A 66 -1.96 -15.12 0.48
N ALA A 67 -1.54 -15.50 1.69
CA ALA A 67 -0.21 -15.19 2.22
C ALA A 67 0.87 -16.06 1.57
N ARG A 68 1.41 -15.59 0.44
CA ARG A 68 2.61 -16.17 -0.19
C ARG A 68 3.85 -16.01 0.70
N SER A 69 4.79 -16.95 0.62
CA SER A 69 6.04 -16.95 1.40
C SER A 69 7.21 -16.31 0.64
N GLY A 70 8.20 -15.82 1.40
CA GLY A 70 9.47 -15.33 0.85
C GLY A 70 9.37 -14.01 0.07
N GLU A 71 10.21 -13.88 -0.98
CA GLU A 71 10.33 -12.67 -1.81
C GLU A 71 9.11 -12.45 -2.73
N LYS A 72 8.29 -13.49 -2.93
CA LYS A 72 7.06 -13.47 -3.73
C LYS A 72 5.82 -13.10 -2.90
N ARG A 73 6.05 -12.51 -1.72
CA ARG A 73 5.00 -12.15 -0.78
C ARG A 73 4.46 -10.76 -1.07
N ASP A 74 3.14 -10.66 -1.01
CA ASP A 74 2.43 -9.40 -1.05
C ASP A 74 2.88 -8.46 0.07
N GLN A 75 3.06 -7.19 -0.28
CA GLN A 75 3.51 -6.16 0.65
C GLN A 75 2.38 -5.17 0.94
N LEU A 76 2.37 -4.64 2.16
CA LEU A 76 1.51 -3.54 2.54
C LEU A 76 2.38 -2.38 3.02
N PHE A 77 2.13 -1.20 2.49
CA PHE A 77 2.79 0.01 2.95
C PHE A 77 1.81 1.16 3.00
N LEU A 78 2.10 2.10 3.89
CA LEU A 78 1.35 3.33 4.01
C LEU A 78 2.10 4.44 3.28
N ARG A 79 1.41 5.21 2.44
CA ARG A 79 1.98 6.39 1.77
C ARG A 79 1.08 7.59 1.97
N ARG A 80 1.66 8.78 1.95
CA ARG A 80 0.89 10.02 1.77
C ARG A 80 1.39 10.70 0.49
N PRO A 81 0.53 10.97 -0.50
CA PRO A 81 0.95 11.69 -1.71
C PRO A 81 1.56 13.05 -1.35
N GLY A 82 2.65 13.43 -2.02
CA GLY A 82 3.35 14.70 -1.77
C GLY A 82 4.34 14.69 -0.59
N CYS A 83 4.47 13.59 0.16
CA CYS A 83 5.51 13.39 1.17
C CYS A 83 6.38 12.17 0.82
N VAL A 84 7.67 12.18 1.19
CA VAL A 84 8.59 11.05 0.99
C VAL A 84 7.97 9.79 1.62
N THR A 85 7.77 8.75 0.80
CA THR A 85 7.14 7.49 1.20
C THR A 85 7.91 6.86 2.36
N ARG A 86 7.28 6.77 3.54
CA ARG A 86 7.82 5.95 4.63
C ARG A 86 7.56 4.48 4.28
N LYS A 87 8.60 3.78 3.81
CA LYS A 87 8.56 2.32 3.67
C LYS A 87 8.33 1.73 5.06
N PHE A 88 7.18 1.08 5.28
CA PHE A 88 7.02 0.18 6.41
C PHE A 88 7.76 -1.11 6.09
N GLY A 89 9.00 -1.19 6.56
CA GLY A 89 9.74 -2.42 6.79
C GLY A 89 10.58 -2.20 8.04
N PRO A 90 10.39 -3.03 9.07
CA PRO A 90 11.00 -4.36 9.08
C PRO A 90 9.96 -5.49 9.05
N ARG A 91 10.43 -6.70 8.72
CA ARG A 91 9.70 -7.97 8.88
C ARG A 91 8.78 -7.90 10.10
N VAL A 92 7.47 -8.06 9.90
CA VAL A 92 6.57 -8.41 10.99
C VAL A 92 6.92 -9.85 11.41
N ASN A 93 7.99 -10.00 12.20
CA ASN A 93 8.28 -11.19 12.97
C ASN A 93 7.27 -11.25 14.12
N VAL A 94 6.03 -11.62 13.82
CA VAL A 94 5.16 -12.17 14.84
C VAL A 94 5.69 -13.57 15.09
N ARG A 95 6.50 -13.74 16.14
CA ARG A 95 6.69 -15.05 16.75
C ARG A 95 5.32 -15.47 17.29
N LEU A 96 4.69 -16.40 16.60
CA LEU A 96 3.58 -17.16 17.15
C LEU A 96 4.19 -18.10 18.20
N ARG A 97 3.91 -17.82 19.47
CA ARG A 97 3.84 -18.85 20.51
C ARG A 97 2.39 -19.24 20.66
#